data_AF-A0AAU3Q2Q5-F1
#
_entry.id   AF-A0AAU3Q2Q5-F1
#
_cell.length_a   1.000
_cell.length_b   1.000
_cell.length_c   1.000
_cell.angle_alpha   90.00
_cell.angle_beta   90.00
_cell.angle_gamma   90.00
#
_symmetry.space_group_name_H-M   'P 1'
#
loop_
_entity.id
_entity.type
_entity.pdbx_description
1 polymer ?
#
loop_
_entity_poly.entity_id
_entity_poly.type
_entity_poly.pdbx_seq_one_letter_code
_entity_poly.pdbx_strand_id
1 'polypeptide(L)'
;MTSVTTSAPDRSPADGVGPNSPVRLDVWITYWLFAAFYTALSVGVVFFGRATPPPRPDVTDIQVAQWFDKHQWSIQAGFGVLLVVAGGAAVSNGIIGYFMKRMSSGSLLAYAYIAGMGVGAIPGFHLLLVCWLTATFRPDRDPAIQHMLYDLGMLSYNGSLGCFTAAYTVLAIAILYDRNHIFPKWFAYISLWQIVTEVLATQMWVFHSGAFAWNGMITFYVAVVVFGLWIVCLLPILRNATKAETAHTPPLYPTEVTR
;
A
#
# COMPACT_ATOMS: atom_id res chain seq x y z
N MET A 1 57.93 8.72 40.24
CA MET A 1 57.94 8.54 38.77
C MET A 1 56.51 8.34 38.32
N THR A 2 55.89 9.41 37.82
CA THR A 2 54.52 9.47 37.30
C THR A 2 54.54 9.04 35.83
N SER A 3 53.94 7.89 35.49
CA SER A 3 53.72 7.51 34.08
C SER A 3 52.37 8.06 33.62
N VAL A 4 52.40 9.12 32.82
CA VAL A 4 51.24 9.61 32.08
C VAL A 4 51.07 8.73 30.84
N THR A 5 50.15 7.78 30.88
CA THR A 5 49.66 7.10 29.67
C THR A 5 48.74 8.06 28.92
N THR A 6 49.24 8.58 27.81
CA THR A 6 48.47 9.36 26.83
C THR A 6 47.54 8.39 26.10
N SER A 7 46.24 8.42 26.40
CA SER A 7 45.23 7.71 25.61
C SER A 7 45.07 8.42 24.27
N ALA A 8 45.23 7.68 23.17
CA ALA A 8 44.91 8.16 21.83
C ALA A 8 43.41 8.54 21.76
N PRO A 9 43.03 9.57 20.98
CA PRO A 9 41.64 9.97 20.85
C PRO A 9 40.85 8.83 20.19
N ASP A 10 39.80 8.40 20.89
CA ASP A 10 38.80 7.44 20.42
C ASP A 10 38.12 8.03 19.18
N ARG A 11 38.48 7.52 18.00
CA ARG A 11 37.83 7.93 16.75
C ARG A 11 36.48 7.25 16.71
N SER A 12 35.43 8.05 16.88
CA SER A 12 34.06 7.60 16.67
C SER A 12 33.92 7.09 15.23
N PRO A 13 33.13 6.03 14.96
CA PRO A 13 32.84 5.61 13.57
C PRO A 13 32.24 6.73 12.70
N ALA A 14 31.77 7.82 13.32
CA ALA A 14 31.30 9.02 12.65
C ALA A 14 32.42 9.87 12.00
N ASP A 15 33.68 9.70 12.42
CA ASP A 15 34.81 10.54 11.99
C ASP A 15 35.28 10.24 10.54
N GLY A 16 34.74 9.18 9.91
CA GLY A 16 35.06 8.78 8.53
C GLY A 16 34.04 9.23 7.47
N VAL A 17 32.94 9.86 7.88
CA VAL A 17 31.84 10.20 6.97
C VAL A 17 32.02 11.65 6.51
N GLY A 18 32.61 11.84 5.32
CA GLY A 18 32.75 13.16 4.72
C GLY A 18 31.38 13.83 4.47
N PRO A 19 31.34 15.18 4.33
CA PRO A 19 30.10 15.94 4.12
C PRO A 19 29.33 15.58 2.83
N ASN A 20 29.95 14.78 1.95
CA ASN A 20 29.39 14.26 0.69
C ASN A 20 29.18 12.73 0.71
N SER A 21 29.08 12.12 1.89
CA SER A 21 28.72 10.71 2.00
C SER A 21 27.40 10.44 1.27
N PRO A 22 27.36 9.45 0.36
CA PRO A 22 26.21 9.25 -0.51
C PRO A 22 24.97 8.98 0.32
N VAL A 23 23.83 9.55 -0.10
CA VAL A 23 22.52 9.25 0.49
C VAL A 23 22.35 7.74 0.58
N ARG A 24 21.69 7.27 1.65
CA ARG A 24 21.35 5.85 1.85
C ARG A 24 20.64 5.31 0.60
N LEU A 25 21.41 4.64 -0.26
CA LEU A 25 21.00 4.22 -1.60
C LEU A 25 19.78 3.29 -1.55
N ASP A 26 19.69 2.49 -0.49
CA ASP A 26 18.56 1.64 -0.14
C ASP A 26 17.24 2.43 -0.02
N VAL A 27 17.25 3.61 0.62
CA VAL A 27 16.03 4.44 0.78
C VAL A 27 15.59 5.00 -0.57
N TRP A 28 16.52 5.48 -1.40
CA TRP A 28 16.22 5.97 -2.75
C TRP A 28 15.73 4.87 -3.69
N ILE A 29 16.36 3.70 -3.67
CA ILE A 29 15.90 2.54 -4.44
C ILE A 29 14.47 2.20 -4.02
N THR A 30 14.20 2.13 -2.72
CA THR A 30 12.86 1.81 -2.20
C THR A 30 11.83 2.88 -2.59
N TYR A 31 12.19 4.16 -2.57
CA TYR A 31 11.33 5.25 -3.04
C TYR A 31 10.96 5.12 -4.52
N TRP A 32 11.94 4.81 -5.39
CA TRP A 32 11.67 4.63 -6.81
C TRP A 32 10.88 3.36 -7.09
N LEU A 33 11.12 2.28 -6.34
CA LEU A 33 10.29 1.06 -6.39
C LEU A 33 8.85 1.36 -5.97
N PHE A 34 8.64 2.14 -4.90
CA PHE A 34 7.32 2.62 -4.49
C PHE A 34 6.64 3.39 -5.62
N ALA A 35 7.34 4.38 -6.21
CA ALA A 35 6.78 5.22 -7.25
C ALA A 35 6.45 4.43 -8.51
N ALA A 36 7.34 3.52 -8.93
CA ALA A 36 7.13 2.65 -10.07
C ALA A 36 5.97 1.68 -9.82
N PHE A 37 5.92 1.05 -8.65
CA PHE A 37 4.86 0.11 -8.27
C PHE A 37 3.48 0.77 -8.28
N TYR A 38 3.30 1.89 -7.59
CA TYR A 38 2.00 2.57 -7.55
C TYR A 38 1.61 3.14 -8.91
N THR A 39 2.57 3.62 -9.71
CA THR A 39 2.31 4.06 -11.09
C THR A 39 1.84 2.87 -11.96
N ALA A 40 2.55 1.74 -11.88
CA ALA A 40 2.21 0.53 -12.60
C ALA A 40 0.86 -0.06 -12.13
N LEU A 41 0.56 0.00 -10.84
CA LEU A 41 -0.72 -0.42 -10.28
C LEU A 41 -1.84 0.48 -10.79
N SER A 42 -1.67 1.81 -10.73
CA SER A 42 -2.65 2.78 -11.24
C SER A 42 -2.91 2.58 -12.74
N VAL A 43 -1.88 2.37 -13.56
CA VAL A 43 -2.04 2.12 -14.99
C VAL A 43 -2.62 0.72 -15.25
N GLY A 44 -2.10 -0.30 -14.57
CA GLY A 44 -2.48 -1.71 -14.72
C GLY A 44 -3.94 -1.97 -14.37
N VAL A 45 -4.39 -1.46 -13.22
CA VAL A 45 -5.75 -1.67 -12.73
C VAL A 45 -6.76 -0.86 -13.56
N VAL A 46 -6.43 0.37 -13.96
CA VAL A 46 -7.34 1.24 -14.75
C VAL A 46 -7.42 0.82 -16.22
N PHE A 47 -6.32 0.42 -16.85
CA PHE A 47 -6.31 0.15 -18.29
C PHE A 47 -6.40 -1.33 -18.65
N PHE A 48 -5.90 -2.24 -17.81
CA PHE A 48 -5.72 -3.65 -18.19
C PHE A 48 -6.51 -4.65 -17.35
N GLY A 49 -6.63 -4.43 -16.04
CA GLY A 49 -7.26 -5.39 -15.12
C GLY A 49 -8.77 -5.48 -15.22
N ARG A 50 -9.45 -4.48 -15.80
CA ARG A 50 -10.91 -4.36 -15.94
C ARG A 50 -11.72 -4.47 -14.64
N ALA A 51 -11.06 -4.66 -13.51
CA ALA A 51 -11.61 -4.46 -12.17
C ALA A 51 -11.79 -2.96 -11.86
N THR A 52 -11.25 -2.06 -12.67
CA THR A 52 -11.49 -0.61 -12.60
C THR A 52 -11.68 -0.04 -14.01
N PRO A 53 -12.88 0.50 -14.33
CA PRO A 53 -14.08 0.53 -13.51
C PRO A 53 -14.61 -0.88 -13.20
N PRO A 54 -15.11 -1.14 -11.98
CA PRO A 54 -15.63 -2.43 -11.59
C PRO A 54 -16.78 -2.88 -12.50
N PRO A 55 -16.86 -4.18 -12.83
CA PRO A 55 -17.98 -4.70 -13.60
C PRO A 55 -19.27 -4.66 -12.75
N ARG A 56 -20.43 -4.91 -13.34
CA ARG A 56 -21.73 -4.67 -12.69
C ARG A 56 -22.12 -5.78 -11.69
N PRO A 57 -22.69 -5.45 -10.51
CA PRO A 57 -23.25 -6.46 -9.60
C PRO A 57 -24.62 -7.00 -10.03
N ASP A 58 -25.40 -6.21 -10.78
CA ASP A 58 -26.74 -6.56 -11.23
C ASP A 58 -26.71 -7.34 -12.56
N VAL A 59 -26.06 -8.50 -12.55
CA VAL A 59 -25.86 -9.36 -13.72
C VAL A 59 -26.36 -10.78 -13.47
N THR A 60 -26.73 -11.49 -14.54
CA THR A 60 -27.07 -12.91 -14.46
C THR A 60 -25.84 -13.80 -14.60
N ASP A 61 -25.94 -15.05 -14.18
CA ASP A 61 -24.86 -16.04 -14.30
C ASP A 61 -24.33 -16.15 -15.73
N ILE A 62 -25.23 -16.15 -16.72
CA ILE A 62 -24.88 -16.20 -18.15
C ILE A 62 -24.12 -14.94 -18.57
N GLN A 63 -24.53 -13.76 -18.08
CA GLN A 63 -23.83 -12.51 -18.39
C GLN A 63 -22.43 -12.47 -17.79
N VAL A 64 -22.24 -13.03 -16.58
CA VAL A 64 -20.90 -13.17 -15.98
C VAL A 64 -20.03 -14.11 -16.80
N ALA A 65 -20.55 -15.26 -17.21
CA ALA A 65 -19.82 -16.21 -18.03
C ALA A 65 -19.36 -15.59 -19.37
N GLN A 66 -20.27 -14.91 -20.05
CA GLN A 66 -19.97 -14.17 -21.28
C GLN A 66 -18.96 -13.04 -21.05
N TRP A 67 -19.00 -12.38 -19.88
CA TRP A 67 -18.06 -11.33 -19.53
C TRP A 67 -16.64 -11.89 -19.32
N PHE A 68 -16.49 -13.02 -18.61
CA PHE A 68 -15.19 -13.67 -18.45
C PHE A 68 -14.63 -14.16 -19.78
N ASP A 69 -15.45 -14.81 -20.61
CA ASP A 69 -15.06 -15.27 -21.94
C ASP A 69 -14.53 -14.12 -22.81
N LYS A 70 -15.30 -13.03 -22.89
CA LYS A 70 -14.94 -11.82 -23.66
C LYS A 70 -13.62 -11.19 -23.19
N HIS A 71 -13.29 -11.28 -21.91
CA HIS A 71 -12.14 -10.58 -21.32
C HIS A 71 -11.02 -11.53 -20.86
N GLN A 72 -11.11 -12.82 -21.19
CA GLN A 72 -10.25 -13.87 -20.66
C GLN A 72 -8.76 -13.52 -20.78
N TRP A 73 -8.31 -13.20 -22.00
CA TRP A 73 -6.92 -12.85 -22.27
C TRP A 73 -6.45 -11.61 -21.52
N SER A 74 -7.29 -10.57 -21.45
CA SER A 74 -6.95 -9.33 -20.74
C SER A 74 -6.80 -9.54 -19.25
N ILE A 75 -7.68 -10.34 -18.64
CA ILE A 75 -7.64 -10.69 -17.23
C ILE A 75 -6.41 -11.55 -16.95
N GLN A 76 -6.17 -12.61 -17.73
CA GLN A 76 -5.01 -13.48 -17.54
C GLN A 76 -3.69 -12.74 -17.66
N ALA A 77 -3.53 -11.89 -18.68
CA ALA A 77 -2.33 -11.08 -18.85
C ALA A 77 -2.19 -10.03 -17.73
N GLY A 78 -3.24 -9.24 -17.48
CA GLY A 78 -3.21 -8.18 -16.48
C GLY A 78 -2.98 -8.71 -15.07
N PHE A 79 -3.75 -9.71 -14.65
CA PHE A 79 -3.64 -10.29 -13.31
C PHE A 79 -2.39 -11.16 -13.15
N GLY A 80 -1.93 -11.81 -14.23
CA GLY A 80 -0.65 -12.51 -14.23
C GLY A 80 0.53 -11.55 -13.98
N VAL A 81 0.55 -10.39 -14.62
CA VAL A 81 1.55 -9.34 -14.34
C VAL A 81 1.42 -8.82 -12.91
N LEU A 82 0.19 -8.54 -12.45
CA LEU A 82 -0.06 -8.06 -11.08
C LEU A 82 0.42 -9.04 -10.01
N LEU A 83 0.32 -10.35 -10.22
CA LEU A 83 0.87 -11.35 -9.32
C LEU A 83 2.40 -11.26 -9.21
N VAL A 84 3.11 -11.05 -10.33
CA VAL A 84 4.58 -10.91 -10.32
C VAL A 84 5.01 -9.66 -9.57
N VAL A 85 4.28 -8.56 -9.73
CA VAL A 85 4.61 -7.29 -9.05
C VAL A 85 3.97 -7.15 -7.67
N ALA A 86 3.15 -8.10 -7.22
CA ALA A 86 2.40 -8.03 -5.96
C ALA A 86 3.30 -7.77 -4.74
N GLY A 87 4.51 -8.35 -4.74
CA GLY A 87 5.51 -8.12 -3.70
C GLY A 87 5.96 -6.65 -3.57
N GLY A 88 5.78 -5.85 -4.62
CA GLY A 88 6.01 -4.40 -4.60
C GLY A 88 5.14 -3.65 -3.59
N ALA A 89 3.95 -4.17 -3.26
CA ALA A 89 3.11 -3.59 -2.21
C ALA A 89 3.79 -3.65 -0.83
N ALA A 90 4.43 -4.77 -0.50
CA ALA A 90 5.15 -4.91 0.77
C ALA A 90 6.35 -3.95 0.86
N VAL A 91 7.11 -3.83 -0.23
CA VAL A 91 8.23 -2.86 -0.34
C VAL A 91 7.72 -1.42 -0.18
N SER A 92 6.59 -1.11 -0.81
CA SER A 92 5.98 0.21 -0.79
C SER A 92 5.45 0.60 0.59
N ASN A 93 4.85 -0.33 1.33
CA ASN A 93 4.43 -0.08 2.71
C ASN A 93 5.63 -0.01 3.67
N GLY A 94 6.73 -0.69 3.33
CA GLY A 94 7.97 -0.70 4.10
C GLY A 94 8.62 0.69 4.22
N ILE A 95 8.65 1.49 3.15
CA ILE A 95 9.25 2.84 3.23
C ILE A 95 8.41 3.80 4.10
N ILE A 96 7.08 3.67 4.07
CA ILE A 96 6.19 4.45 4.93
C ILE A 96 6.46 4.05 6.39
N GLY A 97 6.49 2.75 6.67
CA GLY A 97 6.85 2.23 8.00
C GLY A 97 8.25 2.67 8.46
N TYR A 98 9.24 2.71 7.56
CA TYR A 98 10.58 3.22 7.84
C TYR A 98 10.55 4.67 8.33
N PHE A 99 9.83 5.56 7.63
CA PHE A 99 9.69 6.95 8.06
C PHE A 99 8.84 7.09 9.32
N MET A 100 7.81 6.26 9.50
CA MET A 100 7.05 6.22 10.75
C MET A 100 7.92 5.86 11.96
N LYS A 101 8.90 4.94 11.82
CA LYS A 101 9.84 4.61 12.91
C LYS A 101 10.72 5.79 13.32
N ARG A 102 10.86 6.82 12.47
CA ARG A 102 11.61 8.05 12.74
C ARG A 102 10.74 9.15 13.36
N MET A 103 9.43 8.94 13.47
CA MET A 103 8.52 9.85 14.15
C MET A 103 8.68 9.74 15.68
N SER A 104 8.35 10.81 16.39
CA SER A 104 8.36 10.82 17.86
C SER A 104 7.24 9.99 18.49
N SER A 105 6.32 9.44 17.68
CA SER A 105 5.22 8.57 18.09
C SER A 105 5.66 7.13 18.41
N GLY A 106 6.92 6.80 18.14
CA GLY A 106 7.52 5.51 18.46
C GLY A 106 7.27 4.43 17.40
N SER A 107 7.95 3.30 17.56
CA SER A 107 7.97 2.22 16.55
C SER A 107 6.72 1.36 16.55
N LEU A 108 5.93 1.35 17.64
CA LEU A 108 4.74 0.51 17.76
C LEU A 108 3.70 0.81 16.67
N LEU A 109 3.46 2.09 16.38
CA LEU A 109 2.52 2.50 15.33
C LEU A 109 3.02 2.13 13.93
N ALA A 110 4.35 2.16 13.72
CA ALA A 110 4.93 1.71 12.46
C ALA A 110 4.75 0.20 12.24
N TYR A 111 4.93 -0.61 13.29
CA TYR A 111 4.66 -2.05 13.21
C TYR A 111 3.18 -2.35 12.98
N ALA A 112 2.29 -1.66 13.69
CA ALA A 112 0.84 -1.79 13.50
C ALA A 112 0.43 -1.42 12.06
N TYR A 113 1.03 -0.37 11.50
CA TYR A 113 0.79 0.03 10.11
C TYR A 113 1.22 -1.06 9.11
N ILE A 114 2.46 -1.54 9.21
CA ILE A 114 2.98 -2.58 8.30
C ILE A 114 2.15 -3.87 8.43
N ALA A 115 1.80 -4.26 9.65
CA ALA A 115 0.96 -5.44 9.90
C ALA A 115 -0.45 -5.27 9.29
N GLY A 116 -1.10 -4.13 9.52
CA GLY A 116 -2.42 -3.84 8.95
C GLY A 116 -2.42 -3.84 7.42
N MET A 117 -1.44 -3.19 6.81
CA MET A 117 -1.29 -3.18 5.35
C MET A 117 -0.99 -4.58 4.79
N GLY A 118 -0.12 -5.34 5.47
CA GLY A 118 0.26 -6.70 5.07
C GLY A 118 -0.92 -7.68 5.13
N VAL A 119 -1.67 -7.68 6.23
CA VAL A 119 -2.87 -8.52 6.39
C VAL A 119 -3.95 -8.12 5.39
N GLY A 120 -4.18 -6.81 5.18
CA GLY A 120 -5.17 -6.31 4.23
C GLY A 120 -4.88 -6.67 2.77
N ALA A 121 -3.61 -6.77 2.37
CA ALA A 121 -3.23 -7.09 0.99
C ALA A 121 -3.62 -8.52 0.55
N ILE A 122 -3.89 -9.43 1.48
CA ILE A 122 -4.27 -10.81 1.15
C ILE A 122 -5.72 -10.86 0.63
N PRO A 123 -6.75 -10.49 1.41
CA PRO A 123 -8.12 -10.46 0.90
C PRO A 123 -8.32 -9.34 -0.12
N GLY A 124 -7.73 -8.16 0.10
CA GLY A 124 -7.98 -6.97 -0.74
C GLY A 124 -7.33 -6.99 -2.12
N PHE A 125 -6.34 -7.84 -2.35
CA PHE A 125 -5.65 -7.90 -3.64
C PHE A 125 -5.50 -9.34 -4.14
N HIS A 126 -4.92 -10.23 -3.34
CA HIS A 126 -4.62 -11.58 -3.81
C HIS A 126 -5.87 -12.43 -4.06
N LEU A 127 -6.89 -12.32 -3.20
CA LEU A 127 -8.10 -13.15 -3.35
C LEU A 127 -8.85 -12.82 -4.64
N LEU A 128 -9.02 -11.54 -4.99
CA LEU A 128 -9.55 -11.11 -6.28
C LEU A 128 -8.79 -11.72 -7.45
N LEU A 129 -7.45 -11.61 -7.44
CA LEU A 129 -6.60 -12.14 -8.52
C LEU A 129 -6.82 -13.64 -8.68
N VAL A 130 -6.80 -14.39 -7.58
CA VAL A 130 -6.99 -15.85 -7.59
C VAL A 130 -8.38 -16.23 -8.09
N CYS A 131 -9.44 -15.57 -7.62
CA CYS A 131 -10.82 -15.86 -8.04
C CYS A 131 -11.00 -15.68 -9.55
N TRP A 132 -10.56 -14.55 -10.10
CA TRP A 132 -10.77 -14.23 -11.51
C TRP A 132 -9.80 -14.96 -12.44
N LEU A 133 -8.56 -15.21 -12.01
CA LEU A 133 -7.65 -16.10 -12.74
C LEU A 133 -8.18 -17.52 -12.77
N THR A 134 -8.81 -18.00 -11.69
CA THR A 134 -9.44 -19.32 -11.66
C THR A 134 -10.64 -19.38 -12.60
N ALA A 135 -11.49 -18.35 -12.62
CA ALA A 135 -12.63 -18.26 -13.52
C ALA A 135 -12.19 -18.30 -15.00
N THR A 136 -11.16 -17.52 -15.35
CA THR A 136 -10.61 -17.48 -16.71
C THR A 136 -9.75 -18.70 -17.09
N PHE A 137 -9.19 -19.41 -16.11
CA PHE A 137 -8.50 -20.70 -16.33
C PHE A 137 -9.48 -21.85 -16.58
N ARG A 138 -10.72 -21.73 -16.08
CA ARG A 138 -11.77 -22.75 -16.24
C ARG A 138 -13.05 -22.12 -16.82
N PRO A 139 -13.01 -21.65 -18.09
CA PRO A 139 -14.16 -21.03 -18.73
C PRO A 139 -15.34 -22.00 -18.93
N ASP A 140 -15.07 -23.32 -18.96
CA ASP A 140 -16.06 -24.38 -19.20
C ASP A 140 -16.93 -24.73 -17.97
N ARG A 141 -16.75 -24.04 -16.85
CA ARG A 141 -17.50 -24.30 -15.62
C ARG A 141 -18.92 -23.77 -15.70
N ASP A 142 -19.78 -24.36 -14.88
CA ASP A 142 -21.15 -23.90 -14.72
C ASP A 142 -21.19 -22.38 -14.47
N PRO A 143 -22.04 -21.62 -15.18
CA PRO A 143 -22.16 -20.17 -15.00
C PRO A 143 -22.38 -19.72 -13.56
N ALA A 144 -23.08 -20.52 -12.73
CA ALA A 144 -23.31 -20.19 -11.31
C ALA A 144 -22.00 -20.22 -10.50
N ILE A 145 -21.06 -21.12 -10.84
CA ILE A 145 -19.73 -21.18 -10.20
C ILE A 145 -18.91 -19.96 -10.62
N GLN A 146 -19.00 -19.56 -11.89
CA GLN A 146 -18.31 -18.35 -12.38
C GLN A 146 -18.87 -17.09 -11.72
N HIS A 147 -20.18 -17.01 -11.51
CA HIS A 147 -20.80 -15.91 -10.77
C HIS A 147 -20.30 -15.87 -9.32
N MET A 148 -20.23 -17.00 -8.63
CA MET A 148 -19.69 -17.02 -7.27
C MET A 148 -18.22 -16.55 -7.20
N LEU A 149 -17.38 -16.91 -8.19
CA LEU A 149 -15.99 -16.41 -8.28
C LEU A 149 -15.92 -14.91 -8.63
N TYR A 150 -16.85 -14.43 -9.45
CA TYR A 150 -16.98 -13.02 -9.79
C TYR A 150 -17.33 -12.18 -8.56
N ASP A 151 -18.37 -12.57 -7.83
CA ASP A 151 -18.83 -11.90 -6.61
C ASP A 151 -17.78 -11.97 -5.50
N LEU A 152 -17.25 -13.17 -5.22
CA LEU A 152 -16.24 -13.34 -4.19
C LEU A 152 -14.99 -12.52 -4.51
N GLY A 153 -14.56 -12.50 -5.77
CA GLY A 153 -13.44 -11.67 -6.20
C GLY A 153 -13.71 -10.20 -5.93
N MET A 154 -14.84 -9.67 -6.40
CA MET A 154 -15.20 -8.26 -6.25
C MET A 154 -15.40 -7.84 -4.79
N LEU A 155 -16.11 -8.65 -4.01
CA LEU A 155 -16.38 -8.38 -2.60
C LEU A 155 -15.14 -8.57 -1.73
N SER A 156 -14.22 -9.48 -2.09
CA SER A 156 -12.96 -9.66 -1.35
C SER A 156 -12.05 -8.44 -1.39
N TYR A 157 -12.06 -7.68 -2.51
CA TYR A 157 -11.35 -6.42 -2.64
C TYR A 157 -11.69 -5.44 -1.50
N ASN A 158 -12.91 -5.53 -0.98
CA ASN A 158 -13.39 -4.77 0.16
C ASN A 158 -13.41 -5.58 1.47
N GLY A 159 -13.32 -6.91 1.44
CA GLY A 159 -13.19 -7.72 2.66
C GLY A 159 -12.01 -7.32 3.56
N SER A 160 -11.01 -6.61 3.02
CA SER A 160 -9.86 -6.03 3.73
C SER A 160 -10.14 -4.74 4.52
N LEU A 161 -11.34 -4.16 4.46
CA LEU A 161 -11.63 -2.81 4.98
C LEU A 161 -11.13 -2.56 6.41
N GLY A 162 -11.36 -3.52 7.31
CA GLY A 162 -10.96 -3.38 8.71
C GLY A 162 -9.44 -3.25 8.88
N CYS A 163 -8.66 -3.94 8.05
CA CYS A 163 -7.21 -3.93 8.11
C CYS A 163 -6.63 -2.61 7.60
N PHE A 164 -7.13 -2.11 6.47
CA PHE A 164 -6.71 -0.82 5.92
C PHE A 164 -7.19 0.35 6.78
N THR A 165 -8.42 0.30 7.29
CA THR A 165 -8.94 1.27 8.26
C THR A 165 -8.03 1.35 9.48
N ALA A 166 -7.63 0.22 10.06
CA ALA A 166 -6.69 0.19 11.18
C ALA A 166 -5.34 0.79 10.79
N ALA A 167 -4.78 0.43 9.63
CA ALA A 167 -3.52 0.96 9.14
C ALA A 167 -3.55 2.49 8.93
N TYR A 168 -4.57 3.02 8.28
CA TYR A 168 -4.73 4.46 8.08
C TYR A 168 -4.99 5.20 9.39
N THR A 169 -5.70 4.58 10.34
CA THR A 169 -5.91 5.14 11.69
C THR A 169 -4.57 5.30 12.41
N VAL A 170 -3.74 4.26 12.47
CA VAL A 170 -2.44 4.36 13.15
C VAL A 170 -1.49 5.31 12.43
N LEU A 171 -1.54 5.38 11.10
CA LEU A 171 -0.78 6.37 10.33
C LEU A 171 -1.21 7.80 10.67
N ALA A 172 -2.50 8.09 10.67
CA ALA A 172 -3.03 9.41 11.00
C ALA A 172 -2.65 9.82 12.44
N ILE A 173 -2.80 8.91 13.41
CA ILE A 173 -2.40 9.14 14.81
C ILE A 173 -0.89 9.40 14.89
N ALA A 174 -0.07 8.59 14.22
CA ALA A 174 1.38 8.74 14.23
C ALA A 174 1.80 10.12 13.70
N ILE A 175 1.22 10.56 12.59
CA ILE A 175 1.47 11.88 12.00
C ILE A 175 1.03 13.00 12.95
N LEU A 176 -0.17 12.90 13.55
CA LEU A 176 -0.70 13.93 14.45
C LEU A 176 0.10 14.03 15.76
N TYR A 177 0.66 12.92 16.25
CA TYR A 177 1.50 12.88 17.44
C TYR A 177 2.94 13.33 17.18
N ASP A 178 3.43 13.16 15.95
CA ASP A 178 4.84 13.36 15.61
C ASP A 178 5.35 14.80 15.82
N ARG A 179 6.33 14.98 16.69
CA ARG A 179 7.03 16.27 16.93
C ARG A 179 8.24 16.46 16.02
N ASN A 180 8.67 15.41 15.32
CA ASN A 180 9.80 15.48 14.38
C ASN A 180 9.38 16.01 13.01
N HIS A 181 8.07 16.14 12.76
CA HIS A 181 7.49 16.65 11.52
C HIS A 181 7.99 15.88 10.27
N ILE A 182 8.15 14.55 10.39
CA ILE A 182 8.58 13.69 9.29
C ILE A 182 7.59 13.80 8.13
N PHE A 183 6.29 13.69 8.44
CA PHE A 183 5.20 13.98 7.52
C PHE A 183 4.42 15.22 7.98
N PRO A 184 3.89 16.01 7.04
CA PRO A 184 3.14 17.21 7.39
C PRO A 184 1.81 16.84 8.05
N LYS A 185 1.42 17.61 9.08
CA LYS A 185 0.20 17.35 9.88
C LYS A 185 -1.07 17.27 9.04
N TRP A 186 -1.17 18.09 7.98
CA TRP A 186 -2.35 18.11 7.12
C TRP A 186 -2.58 16.78 6.39
N PHE A 187 -1.52 16.00 6.14
CA PHE A 187 -1.62 14.70 5.47
C PHE A 187 -2.36 13.65 6.32
N ALA A 188 -2.37 13.84 7.65
CA ALA A 188 -3.19 13.03 8.53
C ALA A 188 -4.68 13.15 8.19
N TYR A 189 -5.18 14.35 7.83
CA TYR A 189 -6.59 14.53 7.47
C TYR A 189 -6.96 13.83 6.16
N ILE A 190 -6.06 13.78 5.17
CA ILE A 190 -6.28 12.98 3.96
C ILE A 190 -6.29 11.48 4.31
N SER A 191 -5.43 11.04 5.23
CA SER A 191 -5.44 9.66 5.72
C SER A 191 -6.72 9.33 6.50
N LEU A 192 -7.33 10.30 7.21
CA LEU A 192 -8.65 10.13 7.82
C LEU A 192 -9.76 9.99 6.78
N TRP A 193 -9.67 10.70 5.65
CA TRP A 193 -10.62 10.52 4.55
C TRP A 193 -10.57 9.12 3.96
N GLN A 194 -9.40 8.45 3.94
CA GLN A 194 -9.33 7.03 3.56
C GLN A 194 -10.23 6.18 4.45
N ILE A 195 -10.19 6.40 5.77
CA ILE A 195 -11.04 5.68 6.73
C ILE A 195 -12.53 5.93 6.43
N VAL A 196 -12.90 7.17 6.13
CA VAL A 196 -14.29 7.52 5.78
C VAL A 196 -14.72 6.78 4.52
N THR A 197 -13.90 6.74 3.48
CA THR A 197 -14.23 6.04 2.23
C THR A 197 -14.30 4.54 2.42
N GLU A 198 -13.47 3.97 3.30
CA GLU A 198 -13.50 2.56 3.67
C GLU A 198 -14.85 2.21 4.35
N VAL A 199 -15.30 3.05 5.29
CA VAL A 199 -16.62 2.90 5.92
C VAL A 199 -17.75 3.03 4.90
N LEU A 200 -17.69 4.00 3.99
CA LEU A 200 -18.69 4.15 2.94
C LEU A 200 -18.70 2.95 1.98
N ALA A 201 -17.55 2.36 1.70
CA ALA A 201 -17.45 1.24 0.80
C ALA A 201 -18.06 -0.06 1.36
N THR A 202 -18.25 -0.17 2.68
CA THR A 202 -18.99 -1.29 3.32
C THR A 202 -20.38 -1.52 2.72
N GLN A 203 -20.97 -0.51 2.10
CA GLN A 203 -22.32 -0.60 1.54
C GLN A 203 -22.42 -1.56 0.34
N MET A 204 -21.29 -1.95 -0.27
CA MET A 204 -21.32 -2.90 -1.40
C MET A 204 -21.87 -4.28 -1.06
N TRP A 205 -21.87 -4.66 0.22
CA TRP A 205 -22.43 -5.94 0.69
C TRP A 205 -23.97 -5.92 0.79
N VAL A 206 -24.58 -4.75 0.61
CA VAL A 206 -26.02 -4.54 0.81
C VAL A 206 -26.72 -4.18 -0.51
N PHE A 207 -26.04 -3.50 -1.42
CA PHE A 207 -26.64 -2.98 -2.66
C PHE A 207 -26.09 -3.67 -3.91
N HIS A 208 -26.98 -4.24 -4.71
CA HIS A 208 -26.64 -4.85 -6.01
C HIS A 208 -26.65 -3.87 -7.19
N SER A 209 -27.15 -2.64 -7.00
CA SER A 209 -27.11 -1.59 -8.03
C SER A 209 -27.18 -0.19 -7.43
N GLY A 210 -26.95 0.84 -8.25
CA GLY A 210 -27.03 2.25 -7.84
C GLY A 210 -25.74 2.81 -7.23
N ALA A 211 -25.84 3.93 -6.52
CA ALA A 211 -24.68 4.69 -6.06
C ALA A 211 -23.84 3.96 -4.99
N PHE A 212 -24.45 3.03 -4.26
CA PHE A 212 -23.83 2.28 -3.16
C PHE A 212 -23.36 0.86 -3.54
N ALA A 213 -23.68 0.37 -4.75
CA ALA A 213 -23.12 -0.87 -5.27
C ALA A 213 -21.60 -0.79 -5.42
N TRP A 214 -20.91 -1.94 -5.56
CA TRP A 214 -19.43 -1.94 -5.66
C TRP A 214 -18.88 -1.17 -6.87
N ASN A 215 -19.69 -0.91 -7.91
CA ASN A 215 -19.33 -0.11 -9.07
C ASN A 215 -19.96 1.30 -9.04
N GLY A 216 -20.61 1.64 -7.92
CA GLY A 216 -21.37 2.86 -7.73
C GLY A 216 -20.51 4.08 -7.45
N MET A 217 -21.08 5.27 -7.65
CA MET A 217 -20.41 6.56 -7.48
C MET A 217 -19.82 6.73 -6.07
N ILE A 218 -20.58 6.37 -5.03
CA ILE A 218 -20.19 6.62 -3.63
C ILE A 218 -19.18 5.58 -3.17
N THR A 219 -19.46 4.30 -3.41
CA THR A 219 -18.63 3.20 -2.92
C THR A 219 -17.30 3.09 -3.67
N PHE A 220 -17.29 3.30 -4.99
CA PHE A 220 -16.09 3.14 -5.80
C PHE A 220 -15.39 4.46 -6.11
N TYR A 221 -16.07 5.39 -6.78
CA TYR A 221 -15.40 6.54 -7.38
C TYR A 221 -14.89 7.54 -6.34
N VAL A 222 -15.64 7.77 -5.25
CA VAL A 222 -15.15 8.60 -4.14
C VAL A 222 -13.89 7.98 -3.53
N ALA A 223 -13.87 6.66 -3.29
CA ALA A 223 -12.70 5.96 -2.78
C ALA A 223 -11.49 6.09 -3.72
N VAL A 224 -11.69 5.91 -5.04
CA VAL A 224 -10.62 6.08 -6.03
C VAL A 224 -10.05 7.50 -6.06
N VAL A 225 -10.90 8.53 -5.97
CA VAL A 225 -10.46 9.93 -5.96
C VAL A 225 -9.67 10.24 -4.69
N VAL A 226 -10.17 9.82 -3.52
CA VAL A 226 -9.48 10.03 -2.25
C VAL A 226 -8.15 9.26 -2.22
N PHE A 227 -8.13 8.03 -2.71
CA PHE A 227 -6.91 7.23 -2.82
C PHE A 227 -5.90 7.84 -3.80
N GLY A 228 -6.35 8.29 -4.97
CA GLY A 228 -5.51 8.98 -5.94
C GLY A 228 -4.91 10.26 -5.37
N LEU A 229 -5.71 11.08 -4.68
CA LEU A 229 -5.24 12.26 -3.97
C LEU A 229 -4.19 11.90 -2.91
N TRP A 230 -4.43 10.84 -2.13
CA TRP A 230 -3.50 10.38 -1.10
C TRP A 230 -2.15 9.97 -1.70
N ILE A 231 -2.12 9.23 -2.82
CA ILE A 231 -0.88 8.84 -3.51
C ILE A 231 -0.15 10.06 -4.09
N VAL A 232 -0.89 10.96 -4.75
CA VAL A 232 -0.33 12.20 -5.34
C VAL A 232 0.29 13.10 -4.26
N CYS A 233 -0.31 13.16 -3.07
CA CYS A 233 0.26 13.87 -1.92
C CYS A 233 1.43 13.12 -1.28
N LEU A 234 1.35 11.80 -1.17
CA LEU A 234 2.38 11.00 -0.52
C LEU A 234 3.71 10.99 -1.30
N LEU A 235 3.66 10.93 -2.64
CA LEU A 235 4.86 10.91 -3.49
C LEU A 235 5.85 12.06 -3.21
N PRO A 236 5.45 13.34 -3.20
CA PRO A 236 6.33 14.45 -2.87
C PRO A 236 6.71 14.46 -1.38
N ILE A 237 5.83 14.04 -0.47
CA ILE A 237 6.14 13.93 0.97
C ILE A 237 7.29 12.92 1.18
N LEU A 238 7.18 11.72 0.63
CA LEU A 238 8.22 10.70 0.70
C LEU A 238 9.50 11.13 0.00
N ARG A 239 9.40 11.83 -1.14
CA ARG A 239 10.58 12.37 -1.83
C ARG A 239 11.34 13.36 -0.96
N ASN A 240 10.63 14.25 -0.28
CA ASN A 240 11.23 15.25 0.60
C ASN A 240 11.83 14.60 1.85
N ALA A 241 11.13 13.64 2.46
CA ALA A 241 11.65 12.86 3.58
C ALA A 241 12.92 12.07 3.18
N THR A 242 12.93 11.47 1.97
CA THR A 242 14.08 10.75 1.43
C THR A 242 15.27 11.67 1.14
N LYS A 243 15.03 12.90 0.67
CA LYS A 243 16.09 13.91 0.50
C LYS A 243 16.69 14.38 1.82
N ALA A 244 15.90 14.40 2.89
CA ALA A 244 16.35 14.78 4.22
C ALA A 244 17.19 13.66 4.89
N GLU A 245 17.12 12.42 4.40
CA GLU A 245 18.01 11.35 4.83
C GLU A 245 19.43 11.58 4.29
N THR A 246 20.40 11.66 5.20
CA THR A 246 21.82 11.77 4.88
C THR A 246 22.58 10.64 5.57
N ALA A 247 23.85 10.40 5.23
CA ALA A 247 24.62 9.37 5.95
C ALA A 247 24.89 9.76 7.43
N HIS A 248 24.67 11.02 7.79
CA HIS A 248 24.73 11.50 9.17
C HIS A 248 23.42 11.28 9.94
N THR A 249 22.33 10.87 9.27
CA THR A 249 21.08 10.54 9.95
C THR A 249 21.33 9.31 10.83
N PRO A 250 21.12 9.40 12.16
CA PRO A 250 21.41 8.30 13.07
C PRO A 250 20.68 7.02 12.66
N PRO A 251 21.32 5.84 12.80
CA PRO A 251 20.64 4.58 12.60
C PRO A 251 19.51 4.44 13.63
N LEU A 252 18.42 3.75 13.24
CA LEU A 252 17.27 3.52 14.12
C LEU A 252 17.63 2.71 15.38
N TYR A 253 18.69 1.90 15.30
CA TYR A 253 19.21 1.12 16.41
C TYR A 253 20.72 1.35 16.53
N PRO A 254 21.27 1.38 17.75
CA PRO A 254 22.72 1.39 17.94
C PRO A 254 23.33 0.18 17.26
N THR A 255 24.52 0.34 16.67
CA THR A 255 25.33 -0.81 16.27
C THR A 255 25.62 -1.64 17.53
N GLU A 256 25.23 -2.91 17.53
CA GLU A 256 25.67 -3.83 18.58
C GLU A 256 27.20 -3.82 18.58
N VAL A 257 27.79 -3.34 19.67
CA VAL A 257 29.21 -3.51 19.92
C VAL A 257 29.38 -4.99 20.25
N THR A 258 29.69 -5.81 19.26
CA THR A 258 30.14 -7.19 19.48
C THR A 258 31.33 -7.12 20.42
N ARG A 259 31.13 -7.61 21.64
CA ARG A 259 32.12 -7.63 22.71
C ARG A 259 33.08 -8.80 22.56
#